data_AF-W1X6X8-F1
#
_entry.id   AF-W1X6X8-F1
#
_cell.length_a   1.000
_cell.length_b   1.000
_cell.length_c   1.000
_cell.angle_alpha   90.00
_cell.angle_beta   90.00
_cell.angle_gamma   90.00
#
_symmetry.space_group_name_H-M   'P 1'
#
loop_
_entity.id
_entity.type
_entity.pdbx_description
1 polymer ?
#
loop_
_entity_poly.entity_id
_entity_poly.type
_entity_poly.pdbx_seq_one_letter_code
_entity_poly.pdbx_strand_id
1 'polypeptide(L)'
;VHELSIVAQAIESTLSEKELIEEKVRGLLETTRNAFYIGRGQDYFVVMEASLKLKEISYIQCEGFAAGELKHGTISLIENGTPVIALISDNPTVAFHTREL
;
A
#
# COMPACT_ATOMS: atom_id res chain seq x y z
N VAL A 1 -19.79 19.58 0.12
CA VAL A 1 -20.73 18.44 0.36
C VAL A 1 -20.66 17.44 -0.79
N HIS A 2 -20.73 17.87 -2.05
CA HIS A 2 -20.64 16.97 -3.23
C HIS A 2 -19.42 16.02 -3.23
N GLU A 3 -18.21 16.54 -3.04
CA GLU A 3 -16.99 15.72 -2.98
C GLU A 3 -17.03 14.66 -1.86
N LEU A 4 -17.58 14.99 -0.69
CA LEU A 4 -17.71 14.04 0.42
C LEU A 4 -18.72 12.93 0.11
N SER A 5 -19.75 13.22 -0.69
CA SER A 5 -20.68 12.20 -1.17
C SER A 5 -20.01 11.24 -2.15
N ILE A 6 -19.14 11.75 -3.02
CA ILE A 6 -18.34 10.91 -3.93
C ILE A 6 -17.39 10.01 -3.12
N VAL A 7 -16.73 10.55 -2.10
CA VAL A 7 -15.87 9.75 -1.21
C VAL A 7 -16.66 8.65 -0.49
N ALA A 8 -17.85 8.95 0.03
CA ALA A 8 -18.70 7.93 0.66
C ALA A 8 -19.07 6.80 -0.31
N GLN A 9 -19.44 7.14 -1.56
CA GLN A 9 -19.72 6.15 -2.60
C GLN A 9 -18.49 5.32 -2.97
N ALA A 10 -17.31 5.94 -3.06
CA ALA A 10 -16.06 5.23 -3.32
C ALA A 10 -15.72 4.24 -2.20
N ILE A 11 -15.98 4.59 -0.94
CA ILE A 11 -15.84 3.68 0.21
C ILE A 11 -16.78 2.48 0.07
N GLU A 12 -18.07 2.72 -0.21
CA GLU A 12 -19.05 1.63 -0.40
C GLU A 12 -18.66 0.70 -1.56
N SER A 13 -18.23 1.27 -2.70
CA SER A 13 -17.74 0.49 -3.83
C SER A 13 -16.53 -0.37 -3.45
N THR A 14 -15.56 0.19 -2.73
CA THR A 14 -14.37 -0.54 -2.28
C THR A 14 -14.73 -1.69 -1.34
N LEU A 15 -15.70 -1.49 -0.43
CA LEU A 15 -16.18 -2.54 0.46
C LEU A 15 -16.90 -3.68 -0.29
N SER A 16 -17.50 -3.39 -1.44
CA SER A 16 -18.14 -4.41 -2.28
C SER A 16 -17.14 -5.32 -3.01
N GLU A 17 -15.88 -4.92 -3.09
CA GLU A 17 -14.79 -5.69 -3.71
C GLU A 17 -14.03 -6.59 -2.71
N LYS A 18 -14.60 -6.83 -1.51
CA LYS A 18 -13.92 -7.55 -0.42
C LYS A 18 -13.39 -8.93 -0.83
N GLU A 19 -14.12 -9.69 -1.65
CA GLU A 19 -13.70 -11.03 -2.08
C GLU A 19 -12.45 -10.97 -2.96
N LEU A 20 -12.38 -9.99 -3.86
CA LEU A 20 -11.20 -9.76 -4.72
C LEU A 20 -9.99 -9.34 -3.87
N ILE A 21 -10.21 -8.49 -2.87
CA ILE A 21 -9.16 -8.06 -1.95
C ILE A 21 -8.65 -9.25 -1.12
N GLU A 22 -9.56 -10.07 -0.61
CA GLU A 22 -9.22 -11.27 0.17
C GLU A 22 -8.37 -12.25 -0.65
N GLU A 23 -8.74 -12.53 -1.89
CA GLU A 23 -7.99 -13.43 -2.78
C GLU A 23 -6.54 -12.93 -2.97
N LYS A 24 -6.37 -11.63 -3.26
CA LYS A 24 -5.05 -11.01 -3.42
C LYS A 24 -4.24 -11.07 -2.12
N VAL A 25 -4.86 -10.78 -0.99
CA VAL A 25 -4.21 -10.81 0.32
C VAL A 25 -3.74 -12.22 0.66
N ARG A 26 -4.55 -13.25 0.40
CA ARG A 26 -4.13 -14.65 0.58
C ARG A 26 -2.92 -14.98 -0.28
N GLY A 27 -2.95 -14.64 -1.57
CA GLY A 27 -1.82 -14.89 -2.47
C GLY A 27 -0.53 -14.17 -2.10
N LEU A 28 -0.60 -13.01 -1.47
CA LEU A 28 0.56 -12.16 -1.18
C LEU A 28 1.09 -12.29 0.26
N LEU A 29 0.22 -12.50 1.24
CA LEU A 29 0.55 -12.32 2.66
C LEU A 29 0.38 -13.57 3.53
N GLU A 30 -0.20 -14.66 3.01
CA GLU A 30 -0.53 -15.84 3.83
C GLU A 30 0.68 -16.50 4.52
N THR A 31 1.83 -16.51 3.86
CA THR A 31 3.05 -17.20 4.36
C THR A 31 4.20 -16.26 4.67
N THR A 32 4.05 -14.96 4.40
CA THR A 32 5.13 -14.01 4.59
C THR A 32 5.32 -13.66 6.07
N ARG A 33 6.56 -13.40 6.46
CA ARG A 33 6.89 -12.85 7.79
C ARG A 33 7.01 -11.33 7.78
N ASN A 34 7.29 -10.75 6.61
CA ASN A 34 7.44 -9.32 6.43
C ASN A 34 6.72 -8.81 5.18
N ALA A 35 6.39 -7.52 5.17
CA ALA A 35 5.79 -6.85 4.03
C ALA A 35 6.16 -5.37 4.03
N PHE A 36 6.20 -4.75 2.86
CA PHE A 36 6.48 -3.32 2.73
C PHE A 36 5.30 -2.59 2.09
N TYR A 37 4.90 -1.45 2.65
CA TYR A 37 4.05 -0.50 1.94
C TYR A 37 4.89 0.68 1.44
N ILE A 38 4.66 1.13 0.22
CA ILE A 38 5.39 2.27 -0.34
C ILE A 38 4.42 3.28 -0.96
N GLY A 39 4.70 4.56 -0.76
CA GLY A 39 3.89 5.66 -1.32
C GLY A 39 4.68 6.93 -1.50
N ARG A 40 4.17 7.88 -2.28
CA ARG A 40 4.77 9.21 -2.48
C ARG A 40 3.77 10.32 -2.18
N GLY A 41 4.27 11.46 -1.73
CA GLY A 41 3.42 12.61 -1.43
C GLY A 41 2.37 12.26 -0.38
N GLN A 42 1.09 12.43 -0.70
CA GLN A 42 -0.01 12.14 0.23
C GLN A 42 -0.16 10.63 0.51
N ASP A 43 0.20 9.78 -0.45
CA ASP A 43 0.11 8.32 -0.28
C ASP A 43 1.08 7.81 0.80
N TYR A 44 2.12 8.58 1.14
CA TYR A 44 3.03 8.28 2.25
C TYR A 44 2.28 8.15 3.60
N PHE A 45 1.32 9.04 3.85
CA PHE A 45 0.57 8.99 5.11
C PHE A 45 -0.37 7.77 5.15
N VAL A 46 -0.94 7.40 4.01
CA VAL A 46 -1.81 6.23 3.88
C VAL A 46 -1.00 4.94 4.08
N VAL A 47 0.18 4.82 3.46
CA VAL A 47 1.03 3.62 3.63
C VAL A 47 1.54 3.46 5.06
N MET A 48 1.78 4.56 5.77
CA MET A 48 2.19 4.51 7.16
C MET A 48 1.09 3.88 8.03
N GLU A 49 -0.15 4.36 7.89
CA GLU A 49 -1.29 3.82 8.61
C GLU A 49 -1.61 2.37 8.20
N ALA A 50 -1.55 2.06 6.89
CA ALA A 50 -1.76 0.70 6.40
C ALA A 50 -0.74 -0.29 7.00
N SER A 51 0.53 0.10 7.08
CA SER A 51 1.57 -0.72 7.71
C SER A 51 1.30 -0.98 9.19
N LEU A 52 0.76 0.02 9.90
CA LEU A 52 0.39 -0.10 11.30
C LEU A 52 -0.78 -1.06 11.49
N LYS A 53 -1.84 -0.93 10.69
CA LYS A 53 -3.00 -1.83 10.74
C LYS A 53 -2.61 -3.27 10.45
N LEU A 54 -1.75 -3.50 9.45
CA LEU A 54 -1.29 -4.86 9.14
C LEU A 54 -0.52 -5.47 10.31
N LYS A 55 0.38 -4.72 10.95
CA LYS A 55 1.10 -5.16 12.15
C LYS A 55 0.18 -5.53 13.30
N GLU A 56 -0.82 -4.69 13.56
CA GLU A 56 -1.76 -4.87 14.68
C GLU A 56 -2.62 -6.13 14.55
N ILE A 57 -3.13 -6.42 13.34
CA ILE A 57 -4.12 -7.49 13.15
C ILE A 57 -3.50 -8.83 12.76
N SER A 58 -2.36 -8.82 12.06
CA SER A 58 -1.77 -10.03 11.46
C SER A 58 -0.45 -10.44 12.09
N TYR A 59 0.18 -9.57 12.88
CA TYR A 59 1.54 -9.74 13.42
C TYR A 59 2.65 -9.87 12.35
N ILE A 60 2.34 -9.65 11.07
CA ILE A 60 3.35 -9.52 10.02
C ILE A 60 4.19 -8.28 10.29
N GLN A 61 5.52 -8.41 10.23
CA GLN A 61 6.41 -7.26 10.35
C GLN A 61 6.26 -6.39 9.12
N CYS A 62 5.56 -5.26 9.28
CA CYS A 62 5.28 -4.36 8.19
C CYS A 62 5.80 -2.94 8.44
N GLU A 63 6.45 -2.37 7.42
CA GLU A 63 6.98 -1.01 7.44
C GLU A 63 6.53 -0.23 6.20
N GLY A 64 6.09 1.01 6.45
CA GLY A 64 5.68 1.96 5.41
C GLY A 64 6.83 2.91 5.08
N PHE A 65 7.17 3.04 3.79
CA PHE A 65 8.25 3.90 3.32
C PHE A 65 7.77 4.94 2.31
N ALA A 66 8.41 6.11 2.33
CA ALA A 66 8.36 7.00 1.19
C ALA A 66 9.13 6.34 0.03
N ALA A 67 8.51 6.21 -1.15
CA ALA A 67 9.09 5.42 -2.24
C ALA A 67 10.48 5.91 -2.68
N GLY A 68 10.78 7.22 -2.54
CA GLY A 68 12.08 7.79 -2.85
C GLY A 68 13.21 7.38 -1.89
N GLU A 69 12.87 6.89 -0.70
CA GLU A 69 13.83 6.49 0.34
C GLU A 69 14.28 5.03 0.20
N LEU A 70 13.64 4.23 -0.67
CA LEU A 70 13.98 2.82 -0.84
C LEU A 70 15.45 2.60 -1.22
N LYS A 71 16.02 3.54 -2.00
CA LYS A 71 17.42 3.51 -2.42
C LYS A 71 18.42 3.70 -1.28
N HIS A 72 17.98 4.15 -0.10
CA HIS A 72 18.85 4.44 1.05
C HIS A 72 19.00 3.25 2.01
N GLY A 73 18.94 2.03 1.48
CA GLY A 73 19.21 0.79 2.22
C GLY A 73 18.00 -0.13 2.34
N THR A 74 16.77 0.39 2.37
CA THR A 74 15.57 -0.44 2.49
C THR A 74 15.41 -1.44 1.33
N ILE A 75 15.87 -1.08 0.13
CA ILE A 75 15.86 -1.99 -1.02
C ILE A 75 16.67 -3.27 -0.78
N SER A 76 17.67 -3.26 0.10
CA SER A 76 18.44 -4.47 0.42
C SER A 76 17.67 -5.48 1.29
N LEU A 77 16.51 -5.08 1.85
CA LEU A 77 15.63 -5.96 2.62
C LEU A 77 14.59 -6.66 1.74
N ILE A 78 14.51 -6.30 0.46
CA ILE A 78 13.58 -6.90 -0.50
C ILE A 78 14.26 -8.10 -1.15
N GLU A 79 13.70 -9.28 -0.92
CA GLU A 79 14.13 -10.53 -1.51
C GLU A 79 13.07 -11.05 -2.49
N ASN A 80 13.40 -12.13 -3.21
CA ASN A 80 12.44 -12.74 -4.11
C ASN A 80 11.26 -13.32 -3.30
N GLY A 81 10.05 -12.86 -3.59
CA GLY A 81 8.84 -13.22 -2.87
C GLY A 81 8.48 -12.28 -1.71
N THR A 82 9.29 -11.27 -1.39
CA THR A 82 8.90 -10.25 -0.41
C THR A 82 7.75 -9.40 -0.96
N PRO A 83 6.58 -9.35 -0.30
CA PRO A 83 5.45 -8.58 -0.78
C PRO A 83 5.67 -7.08 -0.56
N VAL A 84 5.56 -6.33 -1.65
CA VAL A 84 5.62 -4.86 -1.67
C VAL A 84 4.33 -4.31 -2.23
N ILE A 85 3.57 -3.58 -1.40
CA ILE A 85 2.30 -2.96 -1.79
C ILE A 85 2.55 -1.47 -2.03
N ALA A 86 2.47 -1.05 -3.29
CA ALA A 86 2.64 0.33 -3.69
C ALA A 86 1.27 1.04 -3.82
N LEU A 87 1.15 2.20 -3.18
CA LEU A 87 0.00 3.09 -3.39
C LEU A 87 0.38 4.18 -4.40
N ILE A 88 -0.40 4.26 -5.47
CA ILE A 88 -0.27 5.24 -6.53
C ILE A 88 -1.67 5.80 -6.78
N SER A 89 -2.02 6.88 -6.09
CA SER A 89 -3.24 7.63 -6.44
C SER A 89 -3.04 8.35 -7.78
N ASP A 90 -4.11 8.50 -8.57
CA ASP A 90 -4.10 9.16 -9.88
C ASP A 90 -4.01 10.69 -9.74
N ASN A 91 -3.04 11.15 -8.94
CA ASN A 91 -2.61 12.53 -8.92
C ASN A 91 -1.65 12.72 -10.11
N PRO A 92 -1.96 13.60 -11.08
CA PRO A 92 -1.15 13.78 -12.28
C PRO A 92 0.32 13.97 -11.96
N THR A 93 0.63 14.77 -10.93
CA THR A 93 1.99 15.09 -10.52
C THR A 93 2.76 13.87 -9.97
N VAL A 94 2.09 12.91 -9.35
CA VAL A 94 2.72 11.72 -8.75
C VAL A 94 2.87 10.60 -9.79
N ALA A 95 1.86 10.42 -10.65
CA ALA A 95 1.88 9.40 -11.70
C ALA A 95 2.99 9.63 -12.76
N PHE A 96 3.24 10.89 -13.17
CA PHE A 96 4.28 11.20 -14.16
C PHE A 96 5.70 10.84 -13.73
N HIS A 97 5.99 10.82 -12.42
CA HIS A 97 7.31 10.50 -11.87
C HIS A 97 7.45 9.04 -11.39
N THR A 98 6.49 8.18 -11.74
CA THR A 98 6.46 6.76 -11.34
C THR A 98 6.78 5.81 -12.52
N ARG A 99 7.15 6.36 -13.70
CA ARG A 99 7.81 5.57 -14.75
C ARG A 99 9.21 5.20 -14.22
N GLU A 100 9.52 3.90 -14.19
CA GLU A 100 10.79 3.27 -13.78
C GLU A 100 10.92 2.85 -12.30
N LEU A 101 9.97 2.03 -11.82
CA LEU A 101 10.27 0.97 -10.85
C LEU A 101 10.12 -0.39 -11.52
#